data_AF-A0AAD7IJ21-F1
#
_entry.id   AF-A0AAD7IJ21-F1
#
_cell.length_a   1.000
_cell.length_b   1.000
_cell.length_c   1.000
_cell.angle_alpha   90.00
_cell.angle_beta   90.00
_cell.angle_gamma   90.00
#
_symmetry.space_group_name_H-M   'P 1'
#
loop_
_entity.id
_entity.type
_entity.pdbx_description
1 polymer ?
#
loop_
_entity_poly.entity_id
_entity_poly.type
_entity_poly.pdbx_seq_one_letter_code
_entity_poly.pdbx_strand_id
1 'polypeptide(L)'
;MAPDSIVTYLETYWMKEVELWSAVFRADRLIFELSDTNMLVEAWHHLLKGDFLEGKCNRCLDHLIHALYDLAIPHSITRHHWQAMGFEGPDLGLKHRKAVTE
;
A
#
# COMPACT_ATOMS: atom_id res chain seq x y z
N MET A 1 7.01 26.02 4.46
CA MET A 1 5.84 25.93 3.55
C MET A 1 6.20 24.99 2.41
N ALA A 2 5.25 24.21 1.91
CA ALA A 2 5.47 23.36 0.75
C ALA A 2 5.61 24.22 -0.53
N PRO A 3 6.39 23.79 -1.54
CA PRO A 3 6.52 24.50 -2.81
C PRO A 3 5.18 24.58 -3.57
N ASP A 4 4.93 25.69 -4.26
CA ASP A 4 3.69 25.92 -5.03
C ASP A 4 3.45 24.82 -6.06
N SER A 5 4.50 24.29 -6.69
CA SER A 5 4.39 23.18 -7.63
C SER A 5 3.80 21.91 -7.00
N ILE A 6 4.13 21.64 -5.73
CA ILE A 6 3.58 20.50 -4.98
C ILE A 6 2.13 20.78 -4.60
N VAL A 7 1.82 22.00 -4.15
CA VAL A 7 0.45 22.39 -3.80
C VAL A 7 -0.47 22.26 -5.02
N THR A 8 -0.09 22.84 -6.16
CA THR A 8 -0.86 22.75 -7.40
C THR A 8 -1.03 21.31 -7.88
N TYR A 9 0.00 20.48 -7.75
CA TYR A 9 -0.10 19.05 -8.08
C TYR A 9 -1.13 18.34 -7.20
N LEU A 10 -1.04 18.51 -5.87
CA LEU A 10 -1.96 17.89 -4.92
C LEU A 10 -3.40 18.37 -5.14
N GLU A 11 -3.61 19.66 -5.38
CA GLU A 11 -4.93 20.21 -5.66
C GLU A 11 -5.52 19.67 -6.97
N THR A 12 -4.69 19.54 -8.00
CA THR A 12 -5.15 19.14 -9.34
C THR A 12 -5.50 17.66 -9.43
N TYR A 13 -4.72 16.82 -8.76
CA TYR A 13 -4.77 15.36 -8.94
C TYR A 13 -5.25 14.59 -7.70
N TRP A 14 -5.08 15.13 -6.49
CA TRP A 14 -5.35 14.40 -5.24
C TRP A 14 -6.56 14.92 -4.46
N MET A 15 -6.79 16.24 -4.47
CA MET A 15 -7.85 16.88 -3.68
C MET A 15 -9.22 16.92 -4.38
N LYS A 16 -9.30 16.58 -5.68
CA LYS A 16 -10.57 16.58 -6.41
C LYS A 16 -11.50 15.44 -6.03
N GLU A 17 -10.95 14.32 -5.57
CA GLU A 17 -11.72 13.10 -5.30
C GLU A 17 -11.81 12.80 -3.81
N VAL A 18 -12.34 13.74 -3.03
CA VAL A 18 -12.45 13.64 -1.56
C VAL A 18 -13.22 12.39 -1.10
N GLU A 19 -14.18 11.93 -1.89
CA GLU A 19 -14.93 10.69 -1.61
C GLU A 19 -14.00 9.47 -1.58
N LEU A 20 -12.99 9.40 -2.44
CA LEU A 20 -12.01 8.32 -2.45
C LEU A 20 -11.14 8.28 -1.20
N TRP A 21 -11.12 9.32 -0.36
CA TRP A 21 -10.27 9.39 0.84
C TRP A 21 -10.95 8.88 2.11
N SER A 22 -12.28 8.90 2.15
CA SER A 22 -13.03 8.55 3.35
C SER A 22 -13.44 7.08 3.32
N ALA A 23 -13.12 6.35 4.40
CA ALA A 23 -13.49 4.95 4.60
C ALA A 23 -15.00 4.70 4.44
N VAL A 24 -15.83 5.71 4.71
CA VAL A 24 -17.30 5.65 4.61
C VAL A 24 -17.76 5.45 3.16
N PHE A 25 -17.04 5.97 2.17
CA PHE A 25 -17.38 5.82 0.74
C PHE A 25 -16.73 4.58 0.10
N ARG A 26 -16.01 3.77 0.89
CA ARG A 26 -15.30 2.56 0.45
C ARG A 26 -15.92 1.26 0.97
N ALA A 27 -17.06 1.33 1.66
CA ALA A 27 -17.67 0.20 2.38
C ALA A 27 -17.97 -1.04 1.51
N ASP A 28 -18.15 -0.87 0.20
CA ASP A 28 -18.44 -1.96 -0.75
C ASP A 28 -17.37 -2.11 -1.85
N ARG A 29 -16.15 -1.60 -1.64
CA ARG A 29 -15.06 -1.69 -2.64
C ARG A 29 -14.00 -2.67 -2.15
N LEU A 30 -13.78 -3.75 -2.89
CA LEU A 30 -12.62 -4.61 -2.63
C LEU A 30 -11.35 -3.85 -3.05
N ILE A 31 -10.30 -3.89 -2.23
CA ILE A 31 -8.98 -3.27 -2.50
C ILE A 31 -8.46 -3.62 -3.92
N PHE A 32 -8.83 -4.80 -4.40
CA PHE A 32 -8.41 -5.37 -5.69
C PHE A 32 -9.25 -4.95 -6.90
N GLU A 33 -10.51 -4.50 -6.73
CA GLU A 33 -11.42 -4.22 -7.85
C GLU A 33 -11.06 -2.92 -8.60
N LEU A 34 -10.49 -1.94 -7.90
CA LEU A 34 -10.19 -0.63 -8.49
C LEU A 34 -8.69 -0.29 -8.53
N SER A 35 -7.84 -1.08 -7.86
CA SER A 35 -6.40 -0.79 -7.72
C SER A 35 -6.14 0.68 -7.38
N ASP A 36 -7.05 1.28 -6.61
CA ASP A 36 -7.05 2.70 -6.30
C ASP A 36 -5.79 3.01 -5.48
N THR A 37 -4.99 3.93 -5.99
CA THR A 37 -3.70 4.34 -5.38
C THR A 37 -3.88 4.65 -3.90
N ASN A 38 -5.01 5.23 -3.50
CA ASN A 38 -5.27 5.59 -2.10
C ASN A 38 -5.50 4.35 -1.22
N MET A 39 -6.25 3.35 -1.70
CA MET A 39 -6.46 2.10 -0.96
C MET A 39 -5.17 1.29 -0.85
N LEU A 40 -4.37 1.25 -1.92
CA LEU A 40 -3.08 0.58 -1.92
C LEU A 40 -2.11 1.24 -0.95
N VAL A 41 -2.03 2.57 -0.94
CA VAL A 41 -1.19 3.33 0.00
C VAL A 41 -1.63 3.11 1.45
N GLU A 42 -2.94 3.07 1.73
CA GLU A 42 -3.45 2.83 3.08
C GLU A 42 -3.18 1.39 3.55
N ALA A 43 -3.45 0.40 2.70
CA ALA A 43 -3.11 -1.00 3.00
C ALA A 43 -1.61 -1.16 3.27
N TRP A 44 -0.77 -0.49 2.47
CA TRP A 44 0.68 -0.46 2.70
C TRP A 44 1.03 0.23 4.02
N HIS A 45 0.39 1.35 4.34
CA HIS A 45 0.63 2.06 5.59
C HIS A 45 0.25 1.20 6.81
N HIS A 46 -0.84 0.43 6.75
CA HIS A 46 -1.19 -0.53 7.80
C HIS A 46 -0.16 -1.63 7.97
N LEU A 47 0.28 -2.24 6.86
CA LEU A 47 1.33 -3.25 6.86
C LEU A 47 2.63 -2.70 7.46
N LEU A 48 3.06 -1.52 6.98
CA LEU A 48 4.24 -0.82 7.45
C LEU A 48 4.16 -0.54 8.96
N LYS A 49 3.03 0.01 9.41
CA LYS A 49 2.83 0.32 10.82
C LYS A 49 2.79 -0.94 11.69
N GLY A 50 2.11 -1.99 11.26
CA GLY A 50 1.93 -3.23 12.02
C GLY A 50 3.20 -4.07 12.10
N ASP A 51 3.79 -4.37 10.95
CA ASP A 51 4.82 -5.40 10.83
C ASP A 51 6.24 -4.84 10.91
N PHE A 52 6.46 -3.62 10.41
CA PHE A 52 7.82 -3.07 10.24
C PHE A 52 8.15 -1.91 11.19
N LEU A 53 7.15 -1.24 11.75
CA LEU A 53 7.35 -0.10 12.66
C LEU A 53 6.85 -0.38 14.09
N GLU A 54 6.50 -1.62 14.43
CA GLU A 54 6.07 -2.02 15.79
C GLU A 54 4.89 -1.17 16.32
N GLY A 55 4.00 -0.71 15.45
CA GLY A 55 2.88 0.17 15.78
C GLY A 55 3.25 1.64 15.99
N LYS A 56 4.52 2.03 15.86
CA LYS A 56 4.99 3.41 16.05
C LYS A 56 4.68 4.27 14.83
N CYS A 57 4.39 5.54 15.07
CA CYS A 57 4.19 6.51 13.98
C CYS A 57 5.52 6.84 13.29
N ASN A 58 5.45 7.09 11.98
CA ASN A 58 6.57 7.65 11.21
C ASN A 58 6.94 9.04 11.75
N ARG A 59 7.90 9.08 12.68
CA ARG A 59 8.43 10.34 13.22
C ARG A 59 9.66 10.84 12.48
N CYS A 60 10.40 9.96 11.80
CA CYS A 60 11.63 10.30 11.11
C CYS A 60 11.69 9.62 9.74
N LEU A 61 11.97 10.40 8.70
CA LEU A 61 12.08 9.92 7.33
C LEU A 61 13.24 8.92 7.16
N ASP A 62 14.36 9.14 7.84
CA ASP A 62 15.53 8.25 7.73
C ASP A 62 15.24 6.86 8.29
N HIS A 63 14.52 6.80 9.43
CA HIS A 63 14.10 5.54 10.01
C HIS A 63 13.09 4.80 9.11
N LEU A 64 12.20 5.55 8.46
CA LEU A 64 11.28 4.99 7.47
C LEU A 64 12.03 4.40 6.27
N ILE A 65 13.01 5.12 5.74
CA ILE A 65 13.84 4.64 4.62
C ILE A 65 14.57 3.35 5.01
N HIS A 66 15.16 3.32 6.20
CA HIS A 66 15.81 2.11 6.74
C HIS A 66 14.82 0.95 6.87
N ALA A 67 13.64 1.15 7.46
CA ALA A 67 12.64 0.09 7.61
C ALA A 67 12.16 -0.43 6.24
N LEU A 68 11.98 0.45 5.26
CA LEU A 68 11.59 0.05 3.90
C LEU A 68 12.68 -0.79 3.23
N TYR A 69 13.93 -0.33 3.29
CA TYR A 69 15.03 -0.95 2.57
C TYR A 69 15.51 -2.24 3.22
N ASP A 70 15.76 -2.21 4.53
CA ASP A 70 16.42 -3.30 5.25
C ASP A 70 15.45 -4.35 5.81
N LEU A 71 14.16 -4.00 5.99
CA LEU A 71 13.17 -4.94 6.53
C LEU A 71 12.14 -5.32 5.49
N ALA A 72 11.46 -4.33 4.89
CA ALA A 72 10.29 -4.60 4.06
C ALA A 72 10.61 -5.27 2.72
N ILE A 73 11.70 -4.85 2.05
CA ILE A 73 12.15 -5.47 0.79
C ILE A 73 12.58 -6.93 1.01
N PRO A 74 13.51 -7.25 1.94
CA PRO A 74 13.92 -8.64 2.18
C PRO A 74 12.77 -9.53 2.63
N HIS A 75 11.86 -9.01 3.47
CA HIS A 75 10.65 -9.73 3.86
C HIS A 75 9.79 -10.07 2.63
N SER A 76 9.55 -9.11 1.75
CA SER A 76 8.73 -9.32 0.55
C SER A 76 9.35 -10.33 -0.42
N ILE A 77 10.68 -10.30 -0.59
CA ILE A 77 11.43 -11.27 -1.40
C ILE A 77 11.30 -12.67 -0.80
N THR A 78 11.56 -12.80 0.50
CA THR A 78 11.49 -14.09 1.22
C THR A 78 10.09 -14.70 1.12
N ARG A 79 9.07 -13.87 1.37
CA ARG A 79 7.65 -14.22 1.25
C ARG A 79 7.33 -14.74 -0.15
N HIS A 80 7.78 -14.03 -1.18
CA HIS A 80 7.58 -14.45 -2.56
C HIS A 80 8.24 -15.81 -2.87
N HIS A 81 9.46 -16.04 -2.38
CA HIS A 81 10.12 -17.34 -2.51
C HIS A 81 9.35 -18.46 -1.79
N TRP A 82 8.83 -18.21 -0.59
CA TRP A 82 8.05 -19.20 0.16
C TRP A 82 6.73 -19.53 -0.53
N GLN A 83 6.06 -18.54 -1.11
CA GLN A 83 4.88 -18.73 -1.95
C GLN A 83 5.19 -19.57 -3.20
N ALA A 84 6.32 -19.31 -3.87
CA ALA A 84 6.74 -20.07 -5.05
C ALA A 84 7.05 -21.55 -4.71
N MET A 85 7.54 -21.81 -3.50
CA MET A 85 7.79 -23.16 -2.99
C MET A 85 6.53 -23.84 -2.41
N GLY A 86 5.41 -23.12 -2.28
CA GLY A 86 4.15 -23.64 -1.75
C GLY A 86 4.06 -23.70 -0.22
N PHE A 87 4.99 -23.08 0.50
CA PHE A 87 4.94 -22.99 1.97
C PHE A 87 3.94 -21.94 2.45
N GLU A 88 3.71 -20.90 1.66
CA GLU A 88 2.73 -19.87 1.93
C GLU A 88 1.52 -19.97 1.01
N GLY A 89 0.37 -19.52 1.53
CA GLY A 89 -0.84 -19.41 0.76
C GLY A 89 -0.65 -18.58 -0.52
N PRO A 90 -1.35 -18.91 -1.60
CA PRO A 90 -1.20 -18.20 -2.87
C PRO A 90 -1.71 -16.77 -2.74
N ASP A 91 -1.05 -15.84 -3.42
CA ASP A 91 -1.54 -14.46 -3.55
C ASP A 91 -2.94 -14.47 -4.18
N LEU A 92 -3.94 -14.22 -3.34
CA LEU A 92 -5.35 -14.21 -3.72
C LEU A 92 -5.65 -13.10 -4.74
N GLY A 93 -4.94 -11.97 -4.66
CA GLY A 93 -5.05 -10.87 -5.61
C GLY A 93 -4.41 -11.21 -6.96
N LEU A 94 -3.29 -11.94 -6.97
CA LEU A 94 -2.72 -12.49 -8.21
C LEU A 94 -3.64 -13.53 -8.85
N LYS A 95 -4.21 -14.44 -8.04
CA LYS A 95 -5.17 -15.44 -8.50
C LYS A 95 -6.40 -14.82 -9.14
N HIS A 96 -6.97 -13.81 -8.50
CA HIS A 96 -8.14 -13.10 -9.02
C HIS A 96 -7.83 -12.40 -10.36
N ARG A 97 -6.69 -11.72 -10.48
CA ARG A 97 -6.26 -11.09 -11.74
C ARG A 97 -6.07 -12.08 -12.87
N LYS A 98 -5.48 -13.25 -12.59
CA LYS A 98 -5.34 -14.33 -13.59
C LYS A 98 -6.72 -14.85 -14.03
N ALA A 99 -7.64 -15.04 -13.11
CA ALA A 99 -8.99 -15.55 -13.40
C ALA A 99 -9.86 -14.58 -14.22
N VAL A 100 -9.62 -13.26 -14.16
CA VAL A 100 -10.33 -12.26 -14.98
C VAL A 100 -9.80 -12.20 -16.41
N THR A 101 -8.58 -12.70 -16.66
CA THR A 101 -7.93 -12.66 -17.98
C THR A 101 -8.17 -13.94 -18.81
N GLU A 102 -8.73 -15.00 -18.19
CA GLU A 102 -9.13 -16.27 -18.81
C GLU A 102 -10.63 -16.29 -19.16
#